data_AF-K2GZD5-F1
#
_entry.id   AF-K2GZD5-F1
#
_cell.length_a   1.000
_cell.length_b   1.000
_cell.length_c   1.000
_cell.angle_alpha   90.00
_cell.angle_beta   90.00
_cell.angle_gamma   90.00
#
_symmetry.space_group_name_H-M   'P 1'
#
loop_
_entity.id
_entity.type
_entity.pdbx_description
1 polymer ?
#
loop_
_entity_poly.entity_id
_entity_poly.type
_entity_poly.pdbx_seq_one_letter_code
_entity_poly.pdbx_strand_id
1 'polypeptide(L)'
;MFNKKLIWKTAFTLVELIVVIVILAILATIAFLSFSSQSASARDSTRLADMNNITKWLSINYALAGKYPMPDSYVTLTASGTLAWYQWKAWISVLNMIKLSDWWRDPLDSWVFYTYSINSSQSKFQLMGFLEDWSNSALSLVPVSLALDYSKRHPITRWDNIWILLSSWSLDPVENKISNSFTGVDLVNVWTWIYVTKLSANETINDTILSKYSTWLIAYWGMDVQGWNILADLSWNWNNWTLSWTTSSAGKIWNARIFNWTTEVASTTSPLISGTMDFTISAWINNSSKKTVNYIAWNYNLWNSPGVEFYIYKNKLTAWMWTWFTTGETSLWLNQWHFVTLTRKNFKVNLYVNGILNASSINNANIGSAKNFSIGNGSDYTSEAFLGTIDEVRVYNRAISDTEVLASYNANK
;
A
#
# COMPACT_ATOMS: atom_id res chain seq x y z
N MET A 1 37.13 -75.24 -8.63
CA MET A 1 35.87 -74.75 -8.02
C MET A 1 35.77 -73.25 -8.33
N PHE A 2 35.13 -72.85 -9.44
CA PHE A 2 35.01 -71.45 -9.83
C PHE A 2 33.71 -70.87 -9.26
N ASN A 3 33.85 -69.92 -8.34
CA ASN A 3 32.75 -69.28 -7.64
C ASN A 3 32.10 -68.23 -8.58
N LYS A 4 30.97 -68.57 -9.22
CA LYS A 4 30.18 -67.62 -10.01
C LYS A 4 29.53 -66.61 -9.07
N LYS A 5 30.09 -65.40 -8.99
CA LYS A 5 29.45 -64.25 -8.36
C LYS A 5 28.19 -63.90 -9.17
N LEU A 6 27.00 -64.24 -8.66
CA LEU A 6 25.73 -63.75 -9.22
C LEU A 6 25.66 -62.23 -9.04
N ILE A 7 25.72 -61.49 -10.14
CA ILE A 7 25.46 -60.05 -10.16
C ILE A 7 23.95 -59.88 -10.35
N TRP A 8 23.23 -59.59 -9.27
CA TRP A 8 21.82 -59.21 -9.32
C TRP A 8 21.72 -57.86 -10.03
N LYS A 9 21.35 -57.85 -11.31
CA LYS A 9 20.89 -56.61 -11.96
C LYS A 9 19.50 -56.31 -11.42
N THR A 10 19.42 -55.49 -10.39
CA THR A 10 18.18 -54.84 -9.97
C THR A 10 17.78 -53.84 -11.06
N ALA A 11 17.04 -54.33 -12.07
CA ALA A 11 16.43 -53.47 -13.07
C ALA A 11 15.17 -52.84 -12.46
N PHE A 12 15.05 -51.51 -12.59
CA PHE A 12 13.82 -50.81 -12.21
C PHE A 12 12.64 -51.36 -13.01
N THR A 13 11.54 -51.62 -12.32
CA THR A 13 10.28 -51.98 -12.96
C THR A 13 9.74 -50.78 -13.73
N LEU A 14 8.99 -51.05 -14.81
CA LEU A 14 8.35 -50.02 -15.61
C LEU A 14 7.40 -49.14 -14.77
N VAL A 15 6.80 -49.74 -13.74
CA VAL A 15 5.95 -49.03 -12.77
C VAL A 15 6.77 -48.04 -11.94
N GLU A 16 7.93 -48.44 -11.40
CA GLU A 16 8.80 -47.55 -10.63
C GLU A 16 9.30 -46.37 -11.46
N LEU A 17 9.65 -46.60 -12.72
CA LEU A 17 10.09 -45.53 -13.62
C LEU A 17 8.97 -44.50 -13.86
N ILE A 18 7.75 -44.96 -14.10
CA ILE A 18 6.60 -44.08 -14.31
C ILE A 18 6.29 -43.28 -13.04
N VAL A 19 6.31 -43.93 -11.87
CA VAL A 19 6.07 -43.24 -10.59
C VAL A 19 7.10 -42.13 -10.36
N VAL A 20 8.38 -42.39 -10.62
CA VAL A 20 9.45 -41.38 -10.46
C VAL A 20 9.25 -40.20 -11.42
N ILE A 21 8.95 -40.46 -12.70
CA ILE A 21 8.73 -39.39 -13.69
C ILE A 21 7.50 -38.55 -13.32
N VAL A 22 6.42 -39.19 -12.86
CA VAL A 22 5.21 -38.50 -12.41
C VAL A 22 5.51 -37.62 -11.19
N ILE A 23 6.23 -38.13 -10.18
CA ILE A 23 6.63 -37.34 -9.01
C ILE A 23 7.52 -36.17 -9.42
N LEU A 24 8.50 -36.38 -10.31
CA LEU A 24 9.37 -35.30 -10.80
C LEU A 24 8.60 -34.24 -11.59
N ALA A 25 7.62 -34.63 -12.41
CA ALA A 25 6.77 -33.67 -13.13
C ALA A 25 5.90 -32.83 -12.16
N ILE A 26 5.34 -33.46 -11.12
CA ILE A 26 4.59 -32.76 -10.08
C ILE A 26 5.51 -31.81 -9.29
N LEU A 27 6.69 -32.26 -8.88
CA LEU A 27 7.64 -31.42 -8.14
C LEU A 27 8.17 -30.26 -9.00
N ALA A 28 8.46 -30.49 -10.28
CA ALA A 28 8.94 -29.45 -11.19
C ALA A 28 7.88 -28.37 -11.43
N THR A 29 6.60 -28.75 -11.57
CA THR A 29 5.50 -27.77 -11.73
C THR A 29 5.30 -26.94 -10.48
N ILE A 30 5.33 -27.55 -9.28
CA ILE A 30 5.25 -26.81 -8.00
C ILE A 30 6.46 -25.87 -7.83
N ALA A 31 7.68 -26.35 -8.09
CA ALA A 31 8.89 -25.55 -7.99
C ALA A 31 8.89 -24.37 -8.98
N PHE A 32 8.46 -24.59 -10.21
CA PHE A 32 8.35 -23.55 -11.24
C PHE A 32 7.33 -22.48 -10.86
N LEU A 33 6.14 -22.87 -10.37
CA LEU A 33 5.11 -21.93 -9.91
C LEU A 33 5.61 -21.07 -8.74
N SER A 34 6.32 -21.69 -7.79
CA SER A 34 6.96 -20.95 -6.69
C SER A 34 7.96 -19.93 -7.25
N PHE A 35 8.96 -20.39 -8.02
CA PHE A 35 10.03 -19.54 -8.53
C PHE A 35 9.51 -18.37 -9.40
N SER A 36 8.47 -18.60 -10.19
CA SER A 36 7.82 -17.56 -11.00
C SER A 36 7.21 -16.45 -10.12
N SER A 37 6.54 -16.82 -9.02
CA SER A 37 5.97 -15.84 -8.07
C SER A 37 7.06 -15.05 -7.35
N GLN A 38 8.11 -15.71 -6.85
CA GLN A 38 9.23 -15.00 -6.20
C GLN A 38 9.97 -14.05 -7.15
N SER A 39 10.10 -14.44 -8.43
CA SER A 39 10.72 -13.59 -9.45
C SER A 39 9.88 -12.34 -9.75
N ALA A 40 8.54 -12.49 -9.79
CA ALA A 40 7.62 -11.36 -9.94
C ALA A 40 7.73 -10.38 -8.77
N SER A 41 7.72 -10.88 -7.52
CA SER A 41 7.85 -10.02 -6.34
C SER A 41 9.20 -9.27 -6.30
N ALA A 42 10.30 -9.90 -6.72
CA ALA A 42 11.61 -9.25 -6.79
C ALA A 42 11.67 -8.13 -7.86
N ARG A 43 11.04 -8.34 -9.02
CA ARG A 43 10.90 -7.30 -10.04
C ARG A 43 10.01 -6.15 -9.55
N ASP A 44 8.93 -6.45 -8.84
CA ASP A 44 8.08 -5.43 -8.23
C ASP A 44 8.81 -4.57 -7.19
N SER A 45 9.65 -5.17 -6.33
CA SER A 45 10.52 -4.41 -5.43
C SER A 45 11.45 -3.47 -6.20
N THR A 46 11.96 -3.91 -7.35
CA THR A 46 12.77 -3.07 -8.25
C THR A 46 11.93 -1.92 -8.84
N ARG A 47 10.69 -2.18 -9.26
CA ARG A 47 9.76 -1.14 -9.76
C ARG A 47 9.49 -0.05 -8.73
N LEU A 48 9.24 -0.44 -7.49
CA LEU A 48 9.01 0.48 -6.38
C LEU A 48 10.26 1.30 -6.05
N ALA A 49 11.43 0.67 -6.06
CA ALA A 49 12.71 1.36 -5.85
C ALA A 49 12.99 2.37 -6.97
N ASP A 50 12.75 2.00 -8.23
CA ASP A 50 12.87 2.88 -9.40
C ASP A 50 11.95 4.09 -9.27
N MET A 51 10.66 3.85 -9.02
CA MET A 51 9.65 4.88 -8.78
C MET A 51 10.08 5.89 -7.71
N ASN A 52 10.63 5.43 -6.60
CA ASN A 52 11.13 6.31 -5.55
C ASN A 52 12.37 7.11 -5.96
N ASN A 53 13.30 6.49 -6.70
CA ASN A 53 14.50 7.18 -7.15
C ASN A 53 14.20 8.25 -8.22
N ILE A 54 13.23 7.98 -9.11
CA ILE A 54 12.71 8.98 -10.05
C ILE A 54 12.16 10.17 -9.25
N THR A 55 11.38 9.92 -8.20
CA THR A 55 10.83 11.00 -7.36
C THR A 55 11.89 11.83 -6.69
N LYS A 56 12.92 11.23 -6.09
CA LYS A 56 14.01 12.02 -5.49
C LYS A 56 14.61 12.99 -6.48
N TRP A 57 14.84 12.53 -7.71
CA TRP A 57 15.34 13.37 -8.77
C TRP A 57 14.34 14.47 -9.14
N LEU A 58 13.05 14.14 -9.29
CA LEU A 58 12.00 15.11 -9.56
C LEU A 58 11.94 16.19 -8.47
N SER A 59 12.05 15.80 -7.20
CA SER A 59 12.08 16.74 -6.07
C SER A 59 13.31 17.64 -6.10
N ILE A 60 14.49 17.10 -6.45
CA ILE A 60 15.71 17.90 -6.65
C ILE A 60 15.53 18.88 -7.82
N ASN A 61 15.00 18.41 -8.95
CA ASN A 61 14.75 19.24 -10.12
C ASN A 61 13.78 20.38 -9.80
N TYR A 62 12.69 20.07 -9.09
CA TYR A 62 11.74 21.06 -8.62
C TYR A 62 12.36 22.08 -7.67
N ALA A 63 13.23 21.64 -6.75
CA ALA A 63 13.95 22.56 -5.85
C ALA A 63 14.90 23.50 -6.59
N LEU A 64 15.48 23.06 -7.72
CA LEU A 64 16.41 23.86 -8.53
C LEU A 64 15.71 24.78 -9.55
N ALA A 65 14.68 24.27 -10.22
CA ALA A 65 14.02 24.93 -11.35
C ALA A 65 12.66 25.55 -10.99
N GLY A 66 12.14 25.28 -9.79
CA GLY A 66 10.80 25.70 -9.34
C GLY A 66 9.65 24.99 -10.08
N LYS A 67 9.96 24.02 -10.94
CA LYS A 67 9.00 23.30 -11.80
C LYS A 67 9.47 21.87 -12.03
N TYR A 68 8.53 20.95 -12.13
CA TYR A 68 8.78 19.60 -12.59
C TYR A 68 9.00 19.57 -14.11
N PRO A 69 9.88 18.69 -14.61
CA PRO A 69 10.19 18.61 -16.04
C PRO A 69 8.97 18.20 -16.85
N MET A 70 8.85 18.74 -18.06
CA MET A 70 7.81 18.33 -19.00
C MET A 70 8.08 16.92 -19.56
N PRO A 71 7.03 16.10 -19.79
CA PRO A 71 7.18 14.84 -20.49
C PRO A 71 7.62 15.07 -21.96
N ASP A 72 8.41 14.16 -22.53
CA ASP A 72 9.01 14.34 -23.85
C ASP A 72 8.02 14.43 -25.02
N SER A 73 6.91 13.71 -24.95
CA SER A 73 5.90 13.67 -26.03
C SER A 73 4.50 13.72 -25.44
N TYR A 74 4.19 14.76 -24.66
CA TYR A 74 2.97 14.80 -23.86
C TYR A 74 1.65 14.84 -24.64
N VAL A 75 0.64 14.18 -24.09
CA VAL A 75 -0.78 14.46 -24.37
C VAL A 75 -1.24 15.58 -23.45
N THR A 76 -2.04 16.49 -24.00
CA THR A 76 -2.62 17.62 -23.27
C THR A 76 -4.06 17.28 -22.88
N LEU A 77 -4.36 17.32 -21.59
CA LEU A 77 -5.68 16.98 -21.06
C LEU A 77 -6.35 18.25 -20.54
N THR A 78 -7.51 18.56 -21.13
CA THR A 78 -8.28 19.79 -20.85
C THR A 78 -9.62 19.45 -20.22
N ALA A 79 -10.00 20.18 -19.17
CA ALA A 79 -11.32 20.13 -18.55
C ALA A 79 -12.06 21.44 -18.85
N SER A 80 -13.23 21.36 -19.48
CA SER A 80 -14.04 22.53 -19.87
C SER A 80 -13.24 23.63 -20.60
N GLY A 81 -12.37 23.23 -21.54
CA GLY A 81 -11.53 24.14 -22.33
C GLY A 81 -10.29 24.68 -21.61
N THR A 82 -10.13 24.40 -20.31
CA THR A 82 -8.95 24.79 -19.53
C THR A 82 -7.96 23.64 -19.45
N LEU A 83 -6.67 23.92 -19.65
CA LEU A 83 -5.60 22.95 -19.47
C LEU A 83 -5.56 22.44 -18.02
N ALA A 84 -5.74 21.13 -17.85
CA ALA A 84 -5.73 20.50 -16.55
C ALA A 84 -4.35 19.87 -16.26
N TRP A 85 -3.87 18.96 -17.11
CA TRP A 85 -2.56 18.31 -16.96
C TRP A 85 -1.98 17.80 -18.27
N TYR A 86 -0.71 17.40 -18.22
CA TYR A 86 0.01 16.73 -19.30
C TYR A 86 0.35 15.30 -18.88
N GLN A 87 0.36 14.37 -19.82
CA GLN A 87 0.66 12.95 -19.56
C GLN A 87 1.52 12.33 -20.66
N TRP A 88 2.53 11.55 -20.28
CA TRP A 88 3.26 10.63 -21.18
C TRP A 88 4.07 9.62 -20.37
N LYS A 89 4.98 8.89 -21.03
CA LYS A 89 6.09 8.20 -20.39
C LYS A 89 7.08 9.17 -19.76
N ALA A 90 7.57 8.84 -18.56
CA ALA A 90 8.82 9.37 -18.07
C ALA A 90 9.94 8.84 -18.96
N TRP A 91 10.43 9.66 -19.90
CA TRP A 91 11.52 9.29 -20.80
C TRP A 91 12.69 10.26 -20.65
N ILE A 92 13.33 10.71 -21.71
CA ILE A 92 14.60 11.46 -21.64
C ILE A 92 14.45 12.70 -20.75
N SER A 93 13.53 13.61 -21.04
CA SER A 93 13.37 14.88 -20.33
C SER A 93 13.05 14.70 -18.84
N VAL A 94 12.50 13.54 -18.46
CA VAL A 94 12.11 13.19 -17.09
C VAL A 94 13.13 12.25 -16.42
N LEU A 95 13.97 11.56 -17.17
CA LEU A 95 14.85 10.50 -16.65
C LEU A 95 16.33 10.72 -16.97
N ASN A 96 16.71 11.84 -17.60
CA ASN A 96 18.10 12.17 -17.99
C ASN A 96 19.05 12.43 -16.79
N MET A 97 18.81 11.80 -15.65
CA MET A 97 19.72 11.77 -14.52
C MET A 97 20.83 10.75 -14.77
N ILE A 98 22.00 10.95 -14.16
CA ILE A 98 23.09 9.98 -14.12
C ILE A 98 22.60 8.69 -13.43
N LYS A 99 22.36 7.63 -14.21
CA LYS A 99 22.23 6.24 -13.75
C LYS A 99 23.44 5.45 -14.28
N LEU A 100 24.01 4.59 -13.45
CA LEU A 100 25.30 3.95 -13.71
C LEU A 100 25.24 2.69 -14.59
N SER A 101 24.05 2.16 -14.97
CA SER A 101 24.00 1.00 -15.88
C SER A 101 22.72 0.86 -16.73
N ASP A 102 21.52 1.02 -16.16
CA ASP A 102 20.25 0.74 -16.88
C ASP A 102 19.27 1.92 -16.80
N TRP A 103 18.53 2.21 -17.86
CA TRP A 103 17.50 3.26 -17.83
C TRP A 103 16.38 2.90 -16.82
N TRP A 104 15.65 3.87 -16.30
CA TRP A 104 14.50 3.62 -15.40
C TRP A 104 13.32 3.05 -16.19
N ARG A 105 13.23 1.72 -16.28
CA ARG A 105 12.27 0.98 -17.12
C ARG A 105 11.68 -0.20 -16.35
N ASP A 106 10.60 -0.75 -16.85
CA ASP A 106 10.01 -1.97 -16.31
C ASP A 106 11.03 -3.13 -16.35
N PRO A 107 11.29 -3.83 -15.23
CA PRO A 107 12.29 -4.92 -15.18
C PRO A 107 11.94 -6.16 -16.01
N LEU A 108 10.67 -6.37 -16.33
CA LEU A 108 10.22 -7.46 -17.21
C LEU A 108 10.22 -6.98 -18.68
N ASP A 109 9.74 -5.76 -18.93
CA ASP A 109 9.67 -5.17 -20.26
C ASP A 109 10.58 -3.96 -20.40
N SER A 110 11.82 -4.17 -20.84
CA SER A 110 12.83 -3.13 -21.05
C SER A 110 12.47 -2.01 -22.05
N TRP A 111 11.28 -2.05 -22.66
CA TRP A 111 10.75 -1.00 -23.55
C TRP A 111 9.62 -0.17 -22.91
N VAL A 112 9.15 -0.57 -21.73
CA VAL A 112 8.08 0.08 -20.99
C VAL A 112 8.69 1.00 -19.95
N PHE A 113 8.30 2.27 -19.99
CA PHE A 113 8.65 3.26 -18.99
C PHE A 113 7.47 3.50 -18.06
N TYR A 114 7.75 4.06 -16.89
CA TYR A 114 6.71 4.54 -15.99
C TYR A 114 5.92 5.68 -16.64
N THR A 115 4.61 5.69 -16.45
CA THR A 115 3.78 6.82 -16.88
C THR A 115 3.98 7.97 -15.92
N TYR A 116 3.98 9.17 -16.45
CA TYR A 116 4.21 10.42 -15.77
C TYR A 116 3.19 11.45 -16.22
N SER A 117 2.47 11.98 -15.23
CA SER A 117 1.60 13.14 -15.40
C SER A 117 2.19 14.33 -14.64
N ILE A 118 1.94 15.53 -15.15
CA ILE A 118 2.21 16.81 -14.47
C ILE A 118 1.05 17.78 -14.64
N ASN A 119 0.74 18.57 -13.61
CA ASN A 119 -0.30 19.59 -13.74
C ASN A 119 0.14 20.74 -14.64
N SER A 120 -0.83 21.57 -15.07
CA SER A 120 -0.58 22.72 -15.93
C SER A 120 0.47 23.70 -15.41
N SER A 121 0.60 23.85 -14.10
CA SER A 121 1.60 24.72 -13.46
C SER A 121 2.97 24.06 -13.22
N GLN A 122 3.13 22.77 -13.55
CA GLN A 122 4.33 21.96 -13.27
C GLN A 122 4.74 21.94 -11.79
N SER A 123 3.78 22.12 -10.88
CA SER A 123 3.99 22.12 -9.42
C SER A 123 3.56 20.83 -8.75
N LYS A 124 2.92 19.92 -9.50
CA LYS A 124 2.45 18.62 -9.03
C LYS A 124 2.73 17.56 -10.09
N PHE A 125 3.05 16.35 -9.66
CA PHE A 125 3.25 15.21 -10.55
C PHE A 125 2.67 13.92 -9.99
N GLN A 126 2.42 12.95 -10.88
CA GLN A 126 2.05 11.60 -10.51
C GLN A 126 2.81 10.62 -11.41
N LEU A 127 3.37 9.54 -10.85
CA LEU A 127 3.83 8.42 -11.66
C LEU A 127 2.94 7.20 -11.45
N MET A 128 2.86 6.38 -12.49
CA MET A 128 2.22 5.08 -12.48
C MET A 128 3.17 4.01 -12.98
N GLY A 129 3.09 2.85 -12.35
CA GLY A 129 3.70 1.61 -12.78
C GLY A 129 2.70 0.46 -12.71
N PHE A 130 3.14 -0.70 -13.15
CA PHE A 130 2.36 -1.93 -13.17
C PHE A 130 3.11 -3.03 -12.43
N LEU A 131 2.56 -3.50 -11.31
CA LEU A 131 3.10 -4.61 -10.52
C LEU A 131 2.63 -5.94 -11.10
N GLU A 132 3.45 -6.98 -10.97
CA GLU A 132 3.10 -8.33 -11.45
C GLU A 132 2.40 -9.16 -10.38
N ASP A 133 2.77 -8.99 -9.11
CA ASP A 133 2.20 -9.74 -8.01
C ASP A 133 1.05 -8.96 -7.34
N TRP A 134 -0.14 -9.55 -7.37
CA TRP A 134 -1.34 -9.03 -6.70
C TRP A 134 -1.10 -8.79 -5.21
N SER A 135 -0.21 -9.55 -4.60
CA SER A 135 0.13 -9.41 -3.20
C SER A 135 0.75 -8.02 -2.94
N ASN A 136 1.65 -7.57 -3.81
CA ASN A 136 2.27 -6.25 -3.73
C ASN A 136 1.30 -5.10 -4.07
N SER A 137 0.17 -5.41 -4.73
CA SER A 137 -0.89 -4.41 -4.98
C SER A 137 -1.55 -3.90 -3.69
N ALA A 138 -1.35 -4.58 -2.54
CA ALA A 138 -1.74 -4.05 -1.23
C ALA A 138 -1.04 -2.71 -0.89
N LEU A 139 0.08 -2.38 -1.55
CA LEU A 139 0.73 -1.08 -1.48
C LEU A 139 0.06 0.01 -2.31
N SER A 140 -0.84 -0.38 -3.23
CA SER A 140 -1.63 0.56 -3.99
C SER A 140 -2.58 1.29 -3.04
N LEU A 141 -2.62 2.63 -3.16
CA LEU A 141 -3.57 3.50 -2.45
C LEU A 141 -5.02 3.15 -2.79
N VAL A 142 -5.21 2.47 -3.92
CA VAL A 142 -6.50 2.02 -4.43
C VAL A 142 -6.30 0.57 -4.90
N PRO A 143 -6.28 -0.42 -3.98
CA PRO A 143 -6.12 -1.82 -4.35
C PRO A 143 -7.40 -2.28 -5.05
N VAL A 144 -7.48 -2.08 -6.36
CA VAL A 144 -8.60 -2.56 -7.19
C VAL A 144 -8.36 -4.03 -7.49
N SER A 145 -9.30 -4.90 -7.12
CA SER A 145 -9.21 -6.35 -7.34
C SER A 145 -9.50 -6.79 -8.77
N LEU A 146 -9.46 -5.89 -9.76
CA LEU A 146 -9.88 -6.19 -11.13
C LEU A 146 -8.77 -5.79 -12.10
N ALA A 147 -7.89 -6.75 -12.38
CA ALA A 147 -7.01 -6.72 -13.54
C ALA A 147 -7.82 -7.18 -14.76
N LEU A 148 -8.06 -6.30 -15.72
CA LEU A 148 -8.78 -6.62 -16.95
C LEU A 148 -8.00 -6.16 -18.21
N ASP A 149 -6.68 -6.40 -18.18
CA ASP A 149 -5.63 -6.24 -19.25
C ASP A 149 -4.96 -4.85 -19.25
N TYR A 150 -3.66 -4.58 -19.48
CA TYR A 150 -2.45 -5.32 -19.93
C TYR A 150 -1.94 -6.48 -19.04
N SER A 151 -2.07 -7.72 -19.53
CA SER A 151 -1.36 -8.94 -19.11
C SER A 151 -1.33 -9.25 -17.61
N LYS A 152 -2.46 -9.09 -16.91
CA LYS A 152 -2.62 -9.44 -15.48
C LYS A 152 -1.72 -8.64 -14.53
N ARG A 153 -1.31 -7.43 -14.90
CA ARG A 153 -0.57 -6.53 -13.99
C ARG A 153 -1.52 -5.65 -13.17
N HIS A 154 -1.04 -5.22 -12.02
CA HIS A 154 -1.75 -4.42 -11.05
C HIS A 154 -1.24 -2.97 -11.06
N PRO A 155 -2.08 -1.99 -11.41
CA PRO A 155 -1.65 -0.60 -11.46
C PRO A 155 -1.32 -0.08 -10.06
N ILE A 156 -0.23 0.66 -9.97
CA ILE A 156 0.15 1.43 -8.78
C ILE A 156 0.44 2.88 -9.16
N THR A 157 -0.12 3.82 -8.42
CA THR A 157 0.15 5.25 -8.56
C THR A 157 0.67 5.83 -7.25
N ARG A 158 1.43 6.93 -7.32
CA ARG A 158 2.09 7.57 -6.17
C ARG A 158 2.15 9.10 -6.35
N TRP A 159 2.38 9.85 -5.26
CA TRP A 159 2.54 11.33 -5.18
C TRP A 159 1.27 12.18 -5.39
N ASP A 160 1.32 13.27 -6.18
CA ASP A 160 0.37 14.40 -6.11
C ASP A 160 -1.00 14.14 -6.74
N ASN A 161 -1.26 12.92 -7.21
CA ASN A 161 -2.59 12.41 -7.53
C ASN A 161 -3.40 13.33 -8.48
N ILE A 162 -2.75 13.81 -9.53
CA ILE A 162 -3.32 14.67 -10.59
C ILE A 162 -4.00 13.91 -11.74
N TRP A 163 -4.03 12.59 -11.62
CA TRP A 163 -4.64 11.56 -12.43
C TRP A 163 -3.83 11.11 -13.64
N ILE A 164 -4.03 9.84 -13.98
CA ILE A 164 -3.47 9.20 -15.17
C ILE A 164 -4.64 8.60 -15.94
N LEU A 165 -4.81 9.07 -17.16
CA LEU A 165 -5.84 8.62 -18.07
C LEU A 165 -5.44 7.26 -18.64
N LEU A 166 -6.35 6.31 -18.50
CA LEU A 166 -6.24 4.97 -19.05
C LEU A 166 -7.23 4.78 -20.21
N SER A 167 -6.85 3.90 -21.12
CA SER A 167 -7.64 3.42 -22.24
C SER A 167 -8.79 2.54 -21.73
N SER A 168 -10.04 2.78 -22.14
CA SER A 168 -11.24 2.11 -21.56
C SER A 168 -11.33 0.60 -21.80
N TRP A 169 -10.76 0.14 -22.91
CA TRP A 169 -10.66 -1.24 -23.38
C TRP A 169 -9.40 -2.00 -22.95
N SER A 170 -8.23 -1.36 -22.85
CA SER A 170 -6.96 -2.04 -22.54
C SER A 170 -6.33 -1.62 -21.22
N LEU A 171 -6.96 -0.68 -20.51
CA LEU A 171 -6.50 -0.05 -19.26
C LEU A 171 -5.04 0.44 -19.29
N ASP A 172 -4.48 0.62 -20.48
CA ASP A 172 -3.16 1.19 -20.66
C ASP A 172 -3.18 2.70 -20.54
N PRO A 173 -2.09 3.32 -20.06
CA PRO A 173 -1.95 4.76 -20.08
C PRO A 173 -2.10 5.28 -21.51
N VAL A 174 -2.97 6.28 -21.67
CA VAL A 174 -3.14 6.93 -22.96
C VAL A 174 -1.87 7.72 -23.26
N GLU A 175 -1.07 7.15 -24.14
CA GLU A 175 0.15 7.75 -24.64
C GLU A 175 -0.15 8.23 -26.06
N ASN A 176 -0.26 7.38 -27.08
CA ASN A 176 -0.51 7.87 -28.44
C ASN A 176 -1.80 7.28 -29.05
N LYS A 177 -2.73 8.16 -29.44
CA LYS A 177 -3.97 7.99 -30.25
C LYS A 177 -5.21 8.53 -29.54
N ILE A 178 -5.39 9.85 -29.57
CA ILE A 178 -6.73 10.39 -29.76
C ILE A 178 -6.97 10.32 -31.27
N SER A 179 -7.33 9.15 -31.81
CA SER A 179 -7.83 9.10 -33.18
C SER A 179 -9.07 9.98 -33.25
N ASN A 180 -9.31 10.64 -34.39
CA ASN A 180 -10.41 11.57 -34.67
C ASN A 180 -11.85 11.00 -34.48
N SER A 181 -11.97 9.86 -33.82
CA SER A 181 -13.18 9.14 -33.42
C SER A 181 -13.39 9.12 -31.90
N PHE A 182 -12.49 9.66 -31.08
CA PHE A 182 -12.71 9.84 -29.65
C PHE A 182 -13.41 11.16 -29.37
N THR A 183 -14.68 11.09 -28.95
CA THR A 183 -15.39 12.21 -28.32
C THR A 183 -15.67 11.82 -26.87
N GLY A 184 -14.75 12.15 -25.95
CA GLY A 184 -14.96 11.97 -24.52
C GLY A 184 -13.83 11.24 -23.79
N VAL A 185 -13.58 11.69 -22.57
CA VAL A 185 -12.79 10.99 -21.55
C VAL A 185 -13.79 10.20 -20.70
N ASP A 186 -13.77 8.87 -20.78
CA ASP A 186 -14.64 8.02 -19.97
C ASP A 186 -13.93 7.63 -18.67
N LEU A 187 -14.51 7.97 -17.51
CA LEU A 187 -14.11 7.39 -16.22
C LEU A 187 -14.92 6.10 -16.01
N VAL A 188 -14.28 4.96 -16.23
CA VAL A 188 -14.92 3.64 -16.08
C VAL A 188 -14.81 3.16 -14.64
N ASN A 189 -15.96 2.99 -13.97
CA ASN A 189 -16.06 2.20 -12.75
C ASN A 189 -16.39 0.74 -13.11
N VAL A 190 -15.47 -0.17 -12.80
CA VAL A 190 -15.53 -1.60 -13.15
C VAL A 190 -16.65 -2.40 -12.46
N TRP A 191 -17.38 -1.83 -11.50
CA TRP A 191 -18.41 -2.55 -10.74
C TRP A 191 -19.85 -2.19 -11.11
N THR A 192 -20.09 -0.99 -11.64
CA THR A 192 -21.47 -0.50 -11.80
C THR A 192 -21.91 -0.33 -13.24
N TRP A 193 -21.01 -0.47 -14.23
CA TRP A 193 -21.31 -0.11 -15.64
C TRP A 193 -21.98 1.27 -15.77
N ILE A 194 -21.69 2.18 -14.83
CA ILE A 194 -22.21 3.55 -14.84
C ILE A 194 -21.25 4.40 -15.67
N TYR A 195 -21.76 4.87 -16.81
CA TYR A 195 -21.11 5.81 -17.71
C TYR A 195 -21.02 7.18 -17.02
N VAL A 196 -19.80 7.63 -16.71
CA VAL A 196 -19.57 9.02 -16.29
C VAL A 196 -18.96 9.81 -17.45
N THR A 197 -19.90 10.36 -18.23
CA THR A 197 -19.90 11.52 -19.14
C THR A 197 -18.86 11.68 -20.27
N LYS A 198 -19.43 11.98 -21.44
CA LYS A 198 -18.82 12.52 -22.65
C LYS A 198 -18.48 14.00 -22.45
N LEU A 199 -17.20 14.36 -22.43
CA LEU A 199 -16.77 15.75 -22.67
C LEU A 199 -16.98 16.11 -24.14
N SER A 200 -18.15 16.66 -24.48
CA SER A 200 -18.34 17.43 -25.72
C SER A 200 -18.52 18.90 -25.39
N ALA A 201 -17.55 19.70 -25.83
CA ALA A 201 -17.51 21.15 -26.04
C ALA A 201 -18.15 22.15 -25.03
N ASN A 202 -19.06 21.82 -24.11
CA ASN A 202 -19.83 22.86 -23.42
C ASN A 202 -20.52 22.52 -22.08
N GLU A 203 -20.02 21.59 -21.24
CA GLU A 203 -20.63 21.42 -19.90
C GLU A 203 -19.61 21.29 -18.74
N THR A 204 -20.03 21.86 -17.62
CA THR A 204 -19.32 22.02 -16.34
C THR A 204 -19.31 20.71 -15.56
N ILE A 205 -18.17 20.35 -14.94
CA ILE A 205 -18.07 19.19 -14.04
C ILE A 205 -18.81 19.51 -12.74
N ASN A 206 -19.99 18.90 -12.53
CA ASN A 206 -20.65 18.90 -11.23
C ASN A 206 -20.05 17.79 -10.36
N ASP A 207 -19.12 18.20 -9.51
CA ASP A 207 -18.32 17.38 -8.60
C ASP A 207 -19.15 16.79 -7.45
N THR A 208 -19.69 15.59 -7.63
CA THR A 208 -20.33 14.81 -6.53
C THR A 208 -19.98 13.33 -6.51
N ILE A 209 -19.31 12.79 -7.53
CA ILE A 209 -19.08 11.34 -7.72
C ILE A 209 -17.62 10.93 -7.38
N LEU A 210 -16.75 11.89 -7.04
CA LEU A 210 -15.33 11.64 -6.77
C LEU A 210 -14.99 11.14 -5.36
N SER A 211 -15.99 11.02 -4.48
CA SER A 211 -15.78 10.63 -3.07
C SER A 211 -15.63 9.12 -2.80
N LYS A 212 -15.53 8.25 -3.82
CA LYS A 212 -15.49 6.79 -3.61
C LYS A 212 -14.60 6.04 -4.60
N TYR A 213 -13.32 6.41 -4.73
CA TYR A 213 -12.34 5.56 -5.39
C TYR A 213 -11.60 4.73 -4.33
N SER A 214 -11.92 3.43 -4.28
CA SER A 214 -11.67 2.50 -3.16
C SER A 214 -12.39 2.90 -1.87
N THR A 215 -13.56 2.32 -1.64
CA THR A 215 -14.20 2.45 -0.32
C THR A 215 -13.38 1.79 0.78
N TRP A 216 -12.43 0.91 0.43
CA TRP A 216 -11.82 0.01 1.40
C TRP A 216 -10.67 0.58 2.19
N LEU A 217 -9.80 1.38 1.59
CA LEU A 217 -8.75 2.09 2.32
C LEU A 217 -9.35 3.41 2.82
N ILE A 218 -9.51 3.54 4.13
CA ILE A 218 -10.11 4.72 4.79
C ILE A 218 -9.06 5.81 5.01
N ALA A 219 -7.84 5.42 5.35
CA ALA A 219 -6.75 6.35 5.59
C ALA A 219 -5.39 5.69 5.35
N TYR A 220 -4.41 6.45 4.85
CA TYR A 220 -3.02 6.04 4.79
C TYR A 220 -2.08 7.23 5.03
N TRP A 221 -1.19 7.06 5.99
CA TRP A 221 -0.15 8.03 6.31
C TRP A 221 1.22 7.37 6.22
N GLY A 222 1.94 7.67 5.14
CA GLY A 222 3.31 7.19 4.91
C GLY A 222 4.40 8.02 5.58
N MET A 223 4.04 9.03 6.39
CA MET A 223 4.98 9.88 7.16
C MET A 223 6.03 10.69 6.39
N ASP A 224 6.09 10.55 5.07
CA ASP A 224 7.09 11.16 4.17
C ASP A 224 6.96 12.67 3.98
N VAL A 225 5.74 13.18 4.08
CA VAL A 225 5.48 14.59 3.88
C VAL A 225 5.91 15.36 5.12
N GLN A 226 6.87 16.27 4.94
CA GLN A 226 7.38 17.13 6.01
C GLN A 226 6.42 18.31 6.26
N GLY A 227 5.31 18.02 6.94
CA GLY A 227 4.47 19.04 7.56
C GLY A 227 4.77 19.18 9.05
N TRP A 228 4.70 20.42 9.57
CA TRP A 228 4.88 20.71 11.00
C TRP A 228 3.64 20.35 11.83
N ASN A 229 2.45 20.71 11.34
CA ASN A 229 1.19 20.55 12.09
C ASN A 229 0.17 19.63 11.41
N ILE A 230 0.40 19.30 10.13
CA ILE A 230 -0.52 18.47 9.35
C ILE A 230 0.28 17.40 8.61
N LEU A 231 -0.19 16.17 8.69
CA LEU A 231 0.25 15.08 7.84
C LEU A 231 -0.90 14.67 6.91
N ALA A 232 -0.65 14.72 5.61
CA ALA A 232 -1.66 14.42 4.61
C ALA A 232 -2.05 12.94 4.63
N ASP A 233 -3.36 12.68 4.55
CA ASP A 233 -3.90 11.36 4.25
C ASP A 233 -3.77 11.10 2.74
N LEU A 234 -3.01 10.06 2.42
CA LEU A 234 -2.72 9.62 1.05
C LEU A 234 -3.80 8.65 0.51
N SER A 235 -4.83 8.30 1.29
CA SER A 235 -5.94 7.44 0.83
C SER A 235 -7.11 8.20 0.18
N TRP A 236 -6.96 9.50 -0.05
CA TRP A 236 -7.95 10.33 -0.76
C TRP A 236 -9.28 10.55 -0.02
N ASN A 237 -9.40 10.13 1.24
CA ASN A 237 -10.59 10.39 2.07
C ASN A 237 -10.44 11.64 2.94
N TRP A 238 -9.33 12.37 2.78
CA TRP A 238 -9.05 13.63 3.49
C TRP A 238 -9.04 13.49 5.02
N ASN A 239 -8.71 12.31 5.53
CA ASN A 239 -8.53 12.07 6.95
C ASN A 239 -7.15 12.55 7.42
N ASN A 240 -6.77 13.78 7.06
CA ASN A 240 -5.47 14.35 7.43
C ASN A 240 -5.28 14.30 8.94
N TRP A 241 -4.04 14.03 9.38
CA TRP A 241 -3.70 14.11 10.79
C TRP A 241 -3.29 15.51 11.16
N THR A 242 -3.80 15.96 12.29
CA THR A 242 -3.21 17.05 13.07
C THR A 242 -2.09 16.47 13.91
N LEU A 243 -0.88 16.99 13.73
CA LEU A 243 0.30 16.61 14.48
C LEU A 243 0.45 17.52 15.71
N SER A 244 0.76 16.92 16.86
CA SER A 244 1.09 17.63 18.08
C SER A 244 2.48 17.18 18.54
N TRP A 245 3.45 18.09 18.48
CA TRP A 245 4.83 17.94 18.98
C TRP A 245 5.71 16.82 18.37
N THR A 246 5.18 15.99 17.47
CA THR A 246 5.97 14.93 16.80
C THR A 246 7.01 15.49 15.83
N THR A 247 8.13 14.79 15.68
CA THR A 247 9.20 15.11 14.71
C THR A 247 9.43 13.98 13.71
N SER A 248 10.06 14.27 12.58
CA SER A 248 10.42 13.26 11.58
C SER A 248 11.77 12.61 11.88
N SER A 249 11.91 11.33 11.53
CA SER A 249 13.16 10.56 11.57
C SER A 249 13.28 9.68 10.34
N ALA A 250 14.44 9.04 10.14
CA ALA A 250 14.54 7.94 9.18
C ALA A 250 13.57 6.81 9.56
N GLY A 251 12.69 6.47 8.63
CA GLY A 251 11.64 5.49 8.83
C GLY A 251 12.03 4.08 8.46
N LYS A 252 11.04 3.19 8.49
CA LYS A 252 11.18 1.88 7.87
C LYS A 252 11.23 2.06 6.35
N ILE A 253 10.39 2.94 5.84
CA ILE A 253 10.40 3.43 4.48
C ILE A 253 10.60 4.94 4.59
N TRP A 254 11.67 5.46 3.98
CA TRP A 254 11.93 6.91 3.93
C TRP A 254 11.90 7.60 5.30
N ASN A 255 10.78 8.22 5.68
CA ASN A 255 10.62 8.92 6.95
C ASN A 255 9.59 8.24 7.85
N ALA A 256 9.80 8.34 9.15
CA ALA A 256 8.83 7.97 10.18
C ALA A 256 8.59 9.14 11.11
N ARG A 257 7.54 9.06 11.93
CA ARG A 257 7.32 10.00 13.03
C ARG A 257 7.81 9.44 14.35
N ILE A 258 8.51 10.28 15.11
CA ILE A 258 8.98 9.99 16.46
C ILE A 258 7.90 10.38 17.45
N PHE A 259 7.68 9.48 18.41
CA PHE A 259 6.89 9.67 19.62
C PHE A 259 7.82 9.33 20.80
N ASN A 260 8.50 10.32 21.38
CA ASN A 260 9.40 10.19 22.52
C ASN A 260 8.87 10.90 23.79
N TRP A 261 7.82 11.71 23.66
CA TRP A 261 7.14 12.36 24.78
C TRP A 261 5.68 11.96 24.86
N THR A 262 5.13 12.10 26.06
CA THR A 262 3.76 11.69 26.34
C THR A 262 2.70 12.63 25.76
N THR A 263 3.08 13.80 25.26
CA THR A 263 2.18 14.78 24.64
C THR A 263 2.11 14.66 23.12
N GLU A 264 2.89 13.73 22.54
CA GLU A 264 3.03 13.59 21.12
C GLU A 264 1.94 12.67 20.56
N VAL A 265 1.15 13.21 19.66
CA VAL A 265 -0.01 12.53 19.07
C VAL A 265 -0.18 12.97 17.63
N ALA A 266 -0.62 12.03 16.80
CA ALA A 266 -1.20 12.35 15.51
C ALA A 266 -2.64 11.86 15.50
N SER A 267 -3.59 12.75 15.21
CA SER A 267 -5.01 12.45 15.30
C SER A 267 -5.80 13.02 14.13
N THR A 268 -6.82 12.28 13.69
CA THR A 268 -7.83 12.79 12.74
C THR A 268 -8.76 13.80 13.44
N THR A 269 -9.72 14.35 12.69
CA THR A 269 -10.80 15.19 13.21
C THR A 269 -12.10 14.42 13.49
N SER A 270 -12.16 13.14 13.12
CA SER A 270 -13.34 12.27 13.22
C SER A 270 -12.93 10.80 13.47
N PRO A 271 -13.83 9.96 14.02
CA PRO A 271 -13.60 8.51 14.10
C PRO A 271 -13.46 7.88 12.71
N LEU A 272 -12.55 6.92 12.56
CA LEU A 272 -12.40 6.15 11.31
C LEU A 272 -13.04 4.76 11.36
N ILE A 273 -13.28 4.25 12.56
CA ILE A 273 -13.84 2.91 12.82
C ILE A 273 -15.02 3.09 13.77
N SER A 274 -16.17 2.52 13.42
CA SER A 274 -17.37 2.55 14.26
C SER A 274 -18.31 1.38 13.94
N GLY A 275 -19.24 1.09 14.84
CA GLY A 275 -20.25 0.06 14.64
C GLY A 275 -19.71 -1.37 14.70
N THR A 276 -20.38 -2.25 13.95
CA THR A 276 -20.03 -3.66 13.76
C THR A 276 -19.22 -3.90 12.50
N MET A 277 -18.68 -2.84 11.88
CA MET A 277 -17.97 -2.96 10.60
C MET A 277 -16.73 -3.86 10.71
N ASP A 278 -16.40 -4.51 9.61
CA ASP A 278 -15.08 -5.11 9.41
C ASP A 278 -14.04 -3.99 9.24
N PHE A 279 -12.82 -4.22 9.69
CA PHE A 279 -11.75 -3.24 9.53
C PHE A 279 -10.36 -3.88 9.59
N THR A 280 -9.36 -3.09 9.18
CA THR A 280 -7.94 -3.39 9.38
C THR A 280 -7.22 -2.14 9.84
N ILE A 281 -6.30 -2.27 10.80
CA ILE A 281 -5.28 -1.27 11.12
C ILE A 281 -3.92 -1.93 10.93
N SER A 282 -3.01 -1.31 10.19
CA SER A 282 -1.62 -1.78 10.06
C SER A 282 -0.62 -0.64 10.18
N ALA A 283 0.55 -0.93 10.75
CA ALA A 283 1.63 0.04 10.89
C ALA A 283 2.99 -0.66 10.98
N TRP A 284 4.05 0.03 10.57
CA TRP A 284 5.40 -0.28 11.01
C TRP A 284 5.67 0.44 12.32
N ILE A 285 6.16 -0.29 13.32
CA ILE A 285 6.48 0.28 14.63
C ILE A 285 7.90 -0.09 15.03
N ASN A 286 8.58 0.83 15.70
CA ASN A 286 9.83 0.59 16.38
C ASN A 286 9.71 1.09 17.82
N ASN A 287 9.38 0.17 18.71
CA ASN A 287 9.16 0.46 20.13
C ASN A 287 10.50 0.69 20.85
N SER A 288 10.63 1.79 21.59
CA SER A 288 11.83 2.11 22.37
C SER A 288 11.68 1.88 23.88
N SER A 289 10.50 1.43 24.35
CA SER A 289 10.21 1.30 25.78
C SER A 289 9.59 -0.04 26.20
N LYS A 290 9.95 -0.53 27.39
CA LYS A 290 9.38 -1.74 28.02
C LYS A 290 8.19 -1.43 28.95
N LYS A 291 7.45 -0.36 28.68
CA LYS A 291 6.25 -0.02 29.46
C LYS A 291 5.26 -1.19 29.45
N THR A 292 4.46 -1.28 30.51
CA THR A 292 3.39 -2.28 30.59
C THR A 292 2.40 -2.11 29.45
N VAL A 293 2.07 -0.86 29.09
CA VAL A 293 1.20 -0.48 27.98
C VAL A 293 1.90 0.57 27.12
N ASN A 294 1.85 0.39 25.80
CA ASN A 294 2.36 1.35 24.82
C ASN A 294 1.38 1.43 23.63
N TYR A 295 0.57 2.50 23.54
CA TYR A 295 -0.48 2.60 22.52
C TYR A 295 0.08 2.83 21.12
N ILE A 296 -0.35 2.04 20.14
CA ILE A 296 0.00 2.24 18.73
C ILE A 296 -1.09 3.06 18.05
N ALA A 297 -2.34 2.62 18.17
CA ALA A 297 -3.51 3.30 17.62
C ALA A 297 -4.69 3.26 18.59
N TRP A 298 -5.53 4.29 18.52
CA TRP A 298 -6.64 4.52 19.43
C TRP A 298 -7.85 5.09 18.72
N ASN A 299 -9.02 4.50 18.99
CA ASN A 299 -10.33 5.02 18.62
C ASN A 299 -11.32 4.66 19.74
N TYR A 300 -11.15 5.30 20.90
CA TYR A 300 -11.90 5.07 22.12
C TYR A 300 -11.94 6.38 22.95
N ASN A 301 -12.90 6.51 23.87
CA ASN A 301 -13.05 7.70 24.71
C ASN A 301 -12.89 7.33 26.19
N LEU A 302 -12.36 8.27 26.98
CA LEU A 302 -12.41 8.20 28.43
C LEU A 302 -13.87 8.03 28.89
N TRP A 303 -14.07 7.45 30.08
CA TRP A 303 -15.39 7.18 30.68
C TRP A 303 -16.14 5.96 30.15
N ASN A 304 -15.41 4.90 29.79
CA ASN A 304 -16.00 3.60 29.46
C ASN A 304 -16.98 3.71 28.27
N SER A 305 -16.49 4.15 27.12
CA SER A 305 -17.26 4.18 25.86
C SER A 305 -16.81 3.06 24.92
N PRO A 306 -17.65 2.34 24.17
CA PRO A 306 -17.15 1.29 23.30
C PRO A 306 -16.16 1.83 22.25
N GLY A 307 -15.04 1.14 22.03
CA GLY A 307 -13.96 1.62 21.15
C GLY A 307 -12.93 0.53 20.83
N VAL A 308 -11.90 0.89 20.07
CA VAL A 308 -10.77 0.01 19.72
C VAL A 308 -9.46 0.61 20.23
N GLU A 309 -8.70 -0.21 20.93
CA GLU A 309 -7.32 0.08 21.33
C GLU A 309 -6.40 -0.94 20.67
N PHE A 310 -5.31 -0.46 20.08
CA PHE A 310 -4.26 -1.30 19.51
C PHE A 310 -2.93 -0.90 20.11
N TYR A 311 -2.29 -1.80 20.86
CA TYR A 311 -1.19 -1.45 21.75
C TYR A 311 -0.25 -2.62 22.01
N ILE A 312 0.85 -2.32 22.69
CA ILE A 312 1.79 -3.31 23.21
C ILE A 312 1.50 -3.50 24.70
N TYR A 313 1.14 -4.71 25.11
CA TYR A 313 0.99 -5.11 26.51
C TYR A 313 2.13 -6.04 26.92
N LYS A 314 2.97 -5.64 27.87
CA LYS A 314 4.12 -6.44 28.35
C LYS A 314 4.96 -7.02 27.19
N ASN A 315 5.34 -6.16 26.24
CA ASN A 315 6.08 -6.48 25.00
C ASN A 315 5.34 -7.40 24.00
N LYS A 316 4.03 -7.61 24.13
CA LYS A 316 3.23 -8.41 23.20
C LYS A 316 2.19 -7.54 22.52
N LEU A 317 1.88 -7.84 21.27
CA LEU A 317 0.85 -7.13 20.54
C LEU A 317 -0.53 -7.46 21.12
N THR A 318 -1.33 -6.44 21.40
CA THR A 318 -2.65 -6.57 22.01
C THR A 318 -3.65 -5.65 21.32
N ALA A 319 -4.87 -6.15 21.12
CA ALA A 319 -6.01 -5.33 20.77
C ALA A 319 -7.11 -5.50 21.80
N TRP A 320 -7.64 -4.40 22.30
CA TRP A 320 -8.81 -4.39 23.17
C TRP A 320 -9.98 -3.74 22.43
N MET A 321 -11.15 -4.36 22.53
CA MET A 321 -12.39 -3.78 22.02
C MET A 321 -13.49 -4.02 23.04
N TRP A 322 -13.85 -2.97 23.80
CA TRP A 322 -14.95 -2.90 24.77
C TRP A 322 -15.07 -4.08 25.77
N THR A 323 -15.51 -5.23 25.29
CA THR A 323 -15.80 -6.42 26.10
C THR A 323 -14.59 -7.32 26.34
N TRP A 324 -13.60 -7.32 25.44
CA TRP A 324 -12.53 -8.31 25.47
C TRP A 324 -11.23 -7.81 24.83
N PHE A 325 -10.10 -8.38 25.27
CA PHE A 325 -8.81 -8.17 24.62
C PHE A 325 -8.26 -9.46 24.01
N THR A 326 -7.54 -9.30 22.90
CA THR A 326 -6.76 -10.36 22.25
C THR A 326 -5.30 -9.99 22.40
N THR A 327 -4.48 -10.87 22.97
CA THR A 327 -3.03 -10.67 23.08
C THR A 327 -2.32 -11.79 22.36
N GLY A 328 -1.33 -11.45 21.55
CA GLY A 328 -0.48 -12.42 20.87
C GLY A 328 0.64 -12.96 21.75
N GLU A 329 1.37 -13.94 21.21
CA GLU A 329 2.43 -14.62 21.95
C GLU A 329 3.82 -14.09 21.62
N THR A 330 3.99 -13.48 20.44
CA THR A 330 5.30 -13.02 19.97
C THR A 330 5.74 -11.81 20.76
N SER A 331 6.97 -11.89 21.27
CA SER A 331 7.63 -10.76 21.94
C SER A 331 8.17 -9.77 20.91
N LEU A 332 7.76 -8.51 21.01
CA LEU A 332 8.25 -7.40 20.20
C LEU A 332 9.52 -6.84 20.84
N TRP A 333 10.67 -7.08 20.20
CA TRP A 333 11.94 -6.57 20.70
C TRP A 333 12.06 -5.06 20.53
N LEU A 334 12.72 -4.42 21.49
CA LEU A 334 12.93 -2.97 21.45
C LEU A 334 13.90 -2.57 20.35
N ASN A 335 13.76 -1.34 19.87
CA ASN A 335 14.65 -0.71 18.90
C ASN A 335 14.74 -1.50 17.58
N GLN A 336 13.67 -2.22 17.24
CA GLN A 336 13.52 -2.99 16.01
C GLN A 336 12.18 -2.71 15.35
N TRP A 337 12.21 -2.62 14.02
CA TRP A 337 11.01 -2.49 13.21
C TRP A 337 10.22 -3.80 13.19
N HIS A 338 8.97 -3.73 13.63
CA HIS A 338 7.98 -4.79 13.46
C HIS A 338 6.79 -4.25 12.67
N PHE A 339 6.31 -5.03 11.71
CA PHE A 339 5.06 -4.74 11.03
C PHE A 339 3.92 -5.37 11.80
N VAL A 340 2.99 -4.56 12.29
CA VAL A 340 1.89 -5.02 13.14
C VAL A 340 0.56 -4.76 12.44
N THR A 341 -0.33 -5.75 12.48
CA THR A 341 -1.64 -5.66 11.85
C THR A 341 -2.72 -6.22 12.76
N LEU A 342 -3.81 -5.48 12.88
CA LEU A 342 -5.06 -5.87 13.52
C LEU A 342 -6.14 -5.97 12.43
N THR A 343 -6.80 -7.11 12.30
CA THR A 343 -7.98 -7.25 11.43
C THR A 343 -9.20 -7.69 12.23
N ARG A 344 -10.39 -7.25 11.81
CA ARG A 344 -11.68 -7.77 12.28
C ARG A 344 -12.54 -8.15 11.09
N LYS A 345 -12.91 -9.44 10.98
CA LYS A 345 -13.82 -9.99 9.97
C LYS A 345 -14.94 -10.77 10.64
N ASN A 346 -16.21 -10.36 10.49
CA ASN A 346 -17.34 -11.05 11.11
C ASN A 346 -17.10 -11.35 12.60
N PHE A 347 -16.67 -10.33 13.36
CA PHE A 347 -16.27 -10.41 14.78
C PHE A 347 -15.02 -11.23 15.11
N LYS A 348 -14.43 -11.93 14.14
CA LYS A 348 -13.13 -12.59 14.33
C LYS A 348 -12.03 -11.55 14.28
N VAL A 349 -11.34 -11.38 15.40
CA VAL A 349 -10.20 -10.49 15.57
C VAL A 349 -8.92 -11.29 15.37
N ASN A 350 -8.07 -10.85 14.44
CA ASN A 350 -6.76 -11.43 14.24
C ASN A 350 -5.67 -10.38 14.48
N LEU A 351 -4.58 -10.81 15.12
CA LEU A 351 -3.36 -10.03 15.26
C LEU A 351 -2.26 -10.68 14.46
N TYR A 352 -1.46 -9.87 13.77
CA TYR A 352 -0.32 -10.32 12.98
C TYR A 352 0.93 -9.55 13.37
N VAL A 353 2.07 -10.25 13.38
CA VAL A 353 3.39 -9.67 13.57
C VAL A 353 4.27 -10.12 12.41
N ASN A 354 4.86 -9.18 11.69
CA ASN A 354 5.75 -9.42 10.55
C ASN A 354 5.13 -10.33 9.48
N GLY A 355 3.86 -10.08 9.17
CA GLY A 355 3.12 -10.85 8.15
C GLY A 355 2.53 -12.19 8.63
N ILE A 356 2.81 -12.61 9.87
CA ILE A 356 2.41 -13.93 10.40
C ILE A 356 1.30 -13.77 11.43
N LEU A 357 0.25 -14.60 11.33
CA LEU A 357 -0.84 -14.65 12.31
C LEU A 357 -0.29 -14.98 13.70
N ASN A 358 -0.56 -14.12 14.67
CA ASN A 358 -0.04 -14.21 16.02
C ASN A 358 -1.10 -14.49 17.09
N ALA A 359 -2.34 -14.07 16.85
CA ALA A 359 -3.46 -14.35 17.73
C ALA A 359 -4.77 -14.33 16.96
N SER A 360 -5.76 -15.06 17.45
CA SER A 360 -7.13 -15.00 16.94
C SER A 360 -8.12 -15.16 18.08
N SER A 361 -9.19 -14.36 18.08
CA SER A 361 -10.30 -14.50 19.01
C SER A 361 -11.61 -14.05 18.37
N ILE A 362 -12.72 -14.28 19.07
CA ILE A 362 -14.02 -13.70 18.71
C ILE A 362 -14.31 -12.55 19.66
N ASN A 363 -14.63 -11.38 19.12
CA ASN A 363 -15.07 -10.22 19.88
C ASN A 363 -16.28 -9.56 19.20
N ASN A 364 -17.45 -9.72 19.84
CA ASN A 364 -18.74 -9.23 19.34
C ASN A 364 -19.02 -7.76 19.75
N ALA A 365 -18.01 -7.01 20.20
CA ALA A 365 -18.18 -5.63 20.60
C ALA A 365 -18.66 -4.75 19.43
N ASN A 366 -19.66 -3.93 19.74
CA ASN A 366 -20.04 -2.79 18.92
C ASN A 366 -19.08 -1.63 19.25
N ILE A 367 -18.39 -1.07 18.25
CA ILE A 367 -17.42 0.01 18.45
C ILE A 367 -18.15 1.36 18.42
N GLY A 368 -17.99 2.18 19.44
CA GLY A 368 -18.58 3.52 19.50
C GLY A 368 -17.86 4.50 18.57
N SER A 369 -18.51 5.60 18.23
CA SER A 369 -18.00 6.64 17.32
C SER A 369 -17.44 7.88 18.04
N ALA A 370 -17.18 7.80 19.34
CA ALA A 370 -17.13 9.01 20.18
C ALA A 370 -15.79 9.80 20.15
N LYS A 371 -14.70 9.30 19.56
CA LYS A 371 -13.40 10.00 19.51
C LYS A 371 -12.68 9.82 18.18
N ASN A 372 -11.76 10.74 17.93
CA ASN A 372 -10.92 10.75 16.73
C ASN A 372 -9.97 9.56 16.74
N PHE A 373 -9.68 9.04 15.54
CA PHE A 373 -8.63 8.05 15.39
C PHE A 373 -7.27 8.72 15.63
N SER A 374 -6.44 8.12 16.47
CA SER A 374 -5.13 8.67 16.83
C SER A 374 -4.06 7.59 16.93
N ILE A 375 -2.80 8.00 16.77
CA ILE A 375 -1.61 7.20 17.06
C ILE A 375 -0.68 7.96 18.01
N GLY A 376 0.22 7.25 18.67
CA GLY A 376 1.25 7.86 19.52
C GLY A 376 0.76 8.19 20.92
N ASN A 377 -0.41 8.79 21.07
CA ASN A 377 -1.07 8.88 22.35
C ASN A 377 -2.58 8.74 22.19
N GLY A 378 -3.14 7.89 23.04
CA GLY A 378 -4.55 7.62 23.13
C GLY A 378 -5.17 7.93 24.49
N SER A 379 -4.77 8.96 25.23
CA SER A 379 -5.53 9.45 26.39
C SER A 379 -4.96 10.76 26.93
N ASP A 380 -5.69 11.41 27.84
CA ASP A 380 -5.11 12.43 28.73
C ASP A 380 -4.11 11.80 29.74
N TYR A 381 -4.05 10.46 29.84
CA TYR A 381 -3.08 9.73 30.65
C TYR A 381 -1.78 9.51 29.87
N THR A 382 -0.87 10.44 30.10
CA THR A 382 0.48 10.49 29.54
C THR A 382 1.31 9.22 29.77
N SER A 383 1.05 8.45 30.83
CA SER A 383 1.86 7.29 31.22
C SER A 383 1.76 6.09 30.28
N GLU A 384 0.85 6.04 29.31
CA GLU A 384 0.64 4.89 28.40
C GLU A 384 0.91 5.23 26.92
N ALA A 385 1.26 6.48 26.62
CA ALA A 385 1.62 6.95 25.28
C ALA A 385 2.75 6.12 24.66
N PHE A 386 2.70 5.94 23.33
CA PHE A 386 3.75 5.31 22.53
C PHE A 386 5.09 5.98 22.79
N LEU A 387 6.10 5.16 23.04
CA LEU A 387 7.49 5.58 23.00
C LEU A 387 8.21 4.78 21.90
N GLY A 388 8.63 5.46 20.83
CA GLY A 388 9.25 4.85 19.67
C GLY A 388 9.06 5.65 18.37
N THR A 389 9.18 4.98 17.24
CA THR A 389 8.86 5.55 15.91
C THR A 389 7.77 4.73 15.22
N ILE A 390 6.88 5.40 14.49
CA ILE A 390 5.78 4.78 13.73
C ILE A 390 5.85 5.23 12.28
N ASP A 391 5.56 4.30 11.37
CA ASP A 391 5.62 4.50 9.93
C ASP A 391 4.49 3.75 9.21
N GLU A 392 4.14 4.19 7.99
CA GLU A 392 3.30 3.44 7.05
C GLU A 392 1.92 3.02 7.59
N VAL A 393 1.24 3.91 8.31
CA VAL A 393 -0.03 3.60 8.98
C VAL A 393 -1.17 3.56 7.99
N ARG A 394 -1.91 2.45 7.95
CA ARG A 394 -3.08 2.26 7.08
C ARG A 394 -4.29 1.82 7.89
N VAL A 395 -5.46 2.31 7.48
CA VAL A 395 -6.77 1.92 8.04
C VAL A 395 -7.69 1.52 6.90
N TYR A 396 -8.34 0.36 7.00
CA TYR A 396 -9.28 -0.14 6.01
C TYR A 396 -10.67 -0.40 6.63
N ASN A 397 -11.76 -0.24 5.88
CA ASN A 397 -13.13 -0.62 6.28
C ASN A 397 -13.49 -2.08 5.91
N ARG A 398 -12.46 -2.91 5.75
CA ARG A 398 -12.56 -4.35 5.58
C ARG A 398 -11.42 -5.05 6.30
N ALA A 399 -11.60 -6.32 6.59
CA ALA A 399 -10.48 -7.19 6.91
C ALA A 399 -9.69 -7.53 5.63
N ILE A 400 -8.39 -7.25 5.63
CA ILE A 400 -7.47 -7.80 4.64
C ILE A 400 -7.13 -9.26 5.00
N SER A 401 -6.89 -10.09 3.99
CA SER A 401 -6.57 -11.52 4.12
C SER A 401 -5.14 -11.76 4.61
N ASP A 402 -4.87 -12.96 5.14
CA ASP A 402 -3.52 -13.37 5.59
C ASP A 402 -2.46 -13.15 4.50
N THR A 403 -2.81 -13.43 3.24
CA THR A 403 -1.96 -13.18 2.07
C THR A 403 -1.72 -11.69 1.83
N GLU A 404 -2.73 -10.83 1.98
CA GLU A 404 -2.57 -9.37 1.85
C GLU A 404 -1.74 -8.78 3.00
N VAL A 405 -1.87 -9.33 4.22
CA VAL A 405 -1.04 -8.93 5.37
C VAL A 405 0.43 -9.28 5.12
N LEU A 406 0.70 -10.53 4.73
CA LEU A 406 2.06 -10.98 4.43
C LEU A 406 2.69 -10.18 3.29
N ALA A 407 1.89 -9.83 2.29
CA ALA A 407 2.35 -9.05 1.17
C ALA A 407 2.67 -7.60 1.55
N SER A 408 1.80 -6.97 2.33
CA SER A 408 2.04 -5.63 2.90
C SER A 408 3.32 -5.58 3.73
N TYR A 409 3.64 -6.68 4.43
CA TYR A 409 4.90 -6.82 5.15
C TYR A 409 6.10 -6.92 4.18
N ASN A 410 6.07 -7.88 3.25
CA ASN A 410 7.19 -8.16 2.35
C ASN A 410 7.53 -6.99 1.44
N ALA A 411 6.50 -6.28 0.96
CA ALA A 411 6.69 -5.16 0.05
C ALA A 411 7.30 -3.93 0.73
N ASN A 412 7.31 -3.90 2.07
CA ASN A 412 7.82 -2.82 2.92
C ASN A 412 8.97 -3.25 3.86
N LYS A 413 9.51 -4.47 3.70
CA LYS A 413 10.52 -5.06 4.58
C LYS A 413 11.93 -4.58 4.29
#